data_AF-A0A8H8NNW5-F1
#
_entry.id   AF-A0A8H8NNW5-F1
#
_cell.length_a   1.000
_cell.length_b   1.000
_cell.length_c   1.000
_cell.angle_alpha   90.00
_cell.angle_beta   90.00
_cell.angle_gamma   90.00
#
_symmetry.space_group_name_H-M   'P 1'
#
loop_
_entity.id
_entity.type
_entity.pdbx_description
1 polymer ?
#
loop_
_entity_poly.entity_id
_entity_poly.type
_entity_poly.pdbx_seq_one_letter_code
_entity_poly.pdbx_strand_id
1 'polypeptide(L)'
;MSDLEGAIPPTQRNGDDGPGKESKILVALVETLWNAVSLLTLGFPKKYQERLRLFENIYPMTEDYEPWSKPATHSDRGSEHSSLKSMRQKQQMSVITATSAAALSIQSISNTFRIYWLVTAFYSIAFGLSLEGLILITYMTISAGGSSDEAIARLAQGTLIPGPKVVKPAAFLMSLPAVMATYSSLFLLIGLITMVLVRPGESVDTQATSYALVTMIPVGLGGLFLVIAITLCEIGSQIETSGRRNAEASMNESCRVHEHTQPALLCPKCPPGAQRPCLDKAIVQALNRILSNPPVQDHTG
;
A
#
# COMPACT_ATOMS: atom_id res chain seq x y z
N MET A 1 -13.72 -18.92 -71.70
CA MET A 1 -13.30 -19.43 -70.38
C MET A 1 -12.26 -18.43 -69.93
N SER A 2 -12.77 -17.33 -69.39
CA SER A 2 -12.15 -16.01 -69.45
C SER A 2 -12.46 -15.29 -68.14
N ASP A 3 -11.41 -15.06 -67.38
CA ASP A 3 -11.09 -13.89 -66.56
C ASP A 3 -12.27 -13.09 -65.99
N LEU A 4 -12.56 -13.30 -64.71
CA LEU A 4 -13.29 -12.37 -63.86
C LEU A 4 -12.56 -12.24 -62.51
N GLU A 5 -11.40 -11.60 -62.56
CA GLU A 5 -10.63 -11.19 -61.39
C GLU A 5 -11.18 -9.83 -60.91
N GLY A 6 -12.04 -9.88 -59.89
CA GLY A 6 -12.70 -8.71 -59.32
C GLY A 6 -11.74 -7.85 -58.51
N ALA A 7 -11.43 -6.66 -59.01
CA ALA A 7 -10.68 -5.63 -58.32
C ALA A 7 -11.50 -5.07 -57.14
N ILE A 8 -11.08 -5.39 -55.91
CA ILE A 8 -11.57 -4.76 -54.67
C ILE A 8 -10.86 -3.40 -54.54
N PRO A 9 -11.58 -2.28 -54.45
CA PRO A 9 -10.94 -0.97 -54.29
C PRO A 9 -10.23 -0.88 -52.93
N PRO A 10 -9.03 -0.27 -52.87
CA PRO A 10 -8.32 -0.06 -51.62
C PRO A 10 -9.14 0.87 -50.74
N THR A 11 -9.60 0.33 -49.61
CA THR A 11 -10.21 1.12 -48.54
C THR A 11 -9.13 2.06 -48.01
N GLN A 12 -9.24 3.36 -48.34
CA GLN A 12 -8.41 4.39 -47.71
C GLN A 12 -8.67 4.38 -46.21
N ARG A 13 -7.70 3.85 -45.47
CA ARG A 13 -7.66 3.90 -44.01
C ARG A 13 -7.40 5.35 -43.62
N ASN A 14 -8.49 6.07 -43.33
CA ASN A 14 -8.46 7.45 -42.88
C ASN A 14 -7.53 7.60 -41.67
N GLY A 15 -6.64 8.59 -41.79
CA GLY A 15 -6.03 9.38 -40.73
C GLY A 15 -5.83 8.70 -39.38
N ASP A 16 -4.62 8.18 -39.18
CA ASP A 16 -4.00 8.05 -37.86
C ASP A 16 -3.84 9.47 -37.27
N ASP A 17 -4.91 10.01 -36.69
CA ASP A 17 -4.88 11.22 -35.86
C ASP A 17 -4.07 10.87 -34.61
N GLY A 18 -2.75 11.03 -34.75
CA GLY A 18 -1.75 10.48 -33.85
C GLY A 18 -2.01 10.84 -32.37
N PRO A 19 -2.27 9.86 -31.49
CA PRO A 19 -2.43 10.05 -30.04
C PRO A 19 -1.11 10.44 -29.31
N GLY A 20 -0.09 10.90 -30.06
CA GLY A 20 1.27 11.07 -29.61
C GLY A 20 1.60 12.41 -28.96
N LYS A 21 0.74 13.44 -29.03
CA LYS A 21 0.99 14.75 -28.41
C LYS A 21 0.35 14.90 -27.02
N GLU A 22 -0.92 14.52 -26.87
CA GLU A 22 -1.63 14.61 -25.59
C GLU A 22 -1.04 13.65 -24.53
N SER A 23 -0.66 12.43 -24.95
CA SER A 23 0.00 11.46 -24.08
C SER A 23 1.32 11.98 -23.52
N LYS A 24 2.12 12.71 -24.30
CA LYS A 24 3.39 13.29 -23.83
C LYS A 24 3.20 14.38 -22.79
N ILE A 25 2.18 15.22 -22.94
CA ILE A 25 1.86 16.29 -21.98
C ILE A 25 1.42 15.68 -20.65
N LEU A 26 0.55 14.68 -20.68
CA LEU A 26 0.10 14.00 -19.46
C LEU A 26 1.24 13.31 -18.72
N VAL A 27 2.12 12.61 -19.44
CA VAL A 27 3.30 11.97 -18.82
C VAL A 27 4.22 13.00 -18.17
N ALA A 28 4.46 14.13 -18.84
CA ALA A 28 5.28 15.22 -18.29
C ALA A 28 4.64 15.85 -17.03
N LEU A 29 3.31 16.05 -17.03
CA LEU A 29 2.58 16.57 -15.87
C LEU A 29 2.63 15.59 -14.68
N VAL A 30 2.45 14.30 -14.93
CA VAL A 30 2.53 13.28 -13.87
C VAL A 30 3.94 13.21 -13.28
N GLU A 31 4.97 13.28 -14.11
CA GLU A 31 6.36 13.22 -13.65
C GLU A 31 6.77 14.49 -12.90
N THR A 32 6.34 15.67 -13.35
CA THR A 32 6.58 16.93 -12.64
C THR A 32 5.84 16.98 -11.30
N LEU A 33 4.58 16.53 -11.26
CA LEU A 33 3.82 16.40 -10.01
C LEU A 33 4.51 15.41 -9.06
N TRP A 34 4.98 14.27 -9.57
CA TRP A 34 5.70 13.28 -8.78
C TRP A 34 7.01 13.82 -8.19
N ASN A 35 7.76 14.62 -8.97
CA ASN A 35 8.96 15.28 -8.50
C ASN A 35 8.67 16.34 -7.43
N ALA A 36 7.60 17.12 -7.61
CA ALA A 36 7.14 18.09 -6.62
C ALA A 36 6.75 17.40 -5.29
N VAL A 37 5.97 16.32 -5.38
CA VAL A 37 5.61 15.48 -4.22
C VAL A 37 6.85 14.88 -3.57
N SER A 38 7.81 14.39 -4.36
CA SER A 38 9.07 13.83 -3.84
C SER A 38 9.90 14.88 -3.10
N LEU A 39 9.93 16.13 -3.58
CA LEU A 39 10.65 17.22 -2.94
C LEU A 39 9.95 17.65 -1.65
N LEU A 40 8.62 17.76 -1.66
CA LEU A 40 7.80 18.06 -0.49
C LEU A 40 7.83 16.93 0.56
N THR A 41 8.16 15.71 0.16
CA THR A 41 8.34 14.58 1.09
C THR A 41 9.80 14.30 1.42
N LEU A 42 10.71 15.25 1.16
CA LEU A 42 12.15 15.15 1.48
C LEU A 42 12.82 13.89 0.87
N GLY A 43 12.26 13.36 -0.22
CA GLY A 43 12.73 12.14 -0.88
C GLY A 43 12.43 10.83 -0.14
N PHE A 44 11.63 10.83 0.94
CA PHE A 44 11.22 9.61 1.62
C PHE A 44 10.56 8.58 0.68
N PRO A 45 9.68 8.93 -0.27
CA PRO A 45 9.06 7.96 -1.18
C PRO A 45 10.09 7.14 -1.97
N LYS A 46 11.19 7.75 -2.42
CA LYS A 46 12.25 7.02 -3.14
C LYS A 46 12.92 5.97 -2.26
N LYS A 47 13.22 6.32 -1.00
CA LYS A 47 13.77 5.36 -0.02
C LYS A 47 12.80 4.22 0.30
N TYR A 48 11.51 4.51 0.40
CA TYR A 48 10.49 3.47 0.60
C TYR A 48 10.31 2.59 -0.64
N GLN A 49 10.47 3.14 -1.84
CA GLN A 49 10.44 2.35 -3.09
C GLN A 49 11.59 1.34 -3.14
N GLU A 50 12.81 1.74 -2.76
CA GLU A 50 13.95 0.81 -2.66
C GLU A 50 13.69 -0.29 -1.62
N ARG A 51 13.05 0.04 -0.49
CA ARG A 51 12.63 -0.96 0.49
C ARG A 51 11.57 -1.91 -0.07
N LEU A 52 10.59 -1.41 -0.81
CA LEU A 52 9.55 -2.23 -1.44
C LEU A 52 10.14 -3.21 -2.46
N ARG A 53 11.20 -2.83 -3.19
CA ARG A 53 11.93 -3.74 -4.09
C ARG A 53 12.56 -4.93 -3.37
N LEU A 54 12.91 -4.82 -2.09
CA LEU A 54 13.40 -5.97 -1.32
C LEU A 54 12.30 -7.01 -1.09
N PHE A 55 11.03 -6.59 -1.06
CA PHE A 55 9.88 -7.48 -0.91
C PHE A 55 9.45 -8.12 -2.22
N GLU A 56 9.85 -7.55 -3.37
CA GLU A 56 9.54 -8.11 -4.69
C GLU A 56 10.10 -9.52 -4.88
N ASN A 57 11.25 -9.82 -4.27
CA ASN A 57 11.93 -11.12 -4.39
C ASN A 57 11.47 -12.18 -3.37
N ILE A 58 10.59 -11.84 -2.42
CA ILE A 58 10.18 -12.78 -1.36
C ILE A 58 9.23 -13.85 -1.91
N TYR A 59 8.44 -13.50 -2.92
CA TYR A 59 7.57 -14.44 -3.61
C TYR A 59 7.94 -14.46 -5.10
N PRO A 60 8.54 -15.55 -5.61
CA PRO A 60 8.70 -15.73 -7.05
C PRO A 60 7.31 -15.93 -7.65
N MET A 61 6.72 -14.83 -8.11
CA MET A 61 5.51 -14.84 -8.93
C MET A 61 5.93 -15.33 -10.33
N THR A 62 6.05 -16.64 -10.50
CA THR A 62 6.16 -17.26 -11.83
C THR A 62 4.87 -16.97 -12.62
N GLU A 63 4.94 -16.93 -13.94
CA GLU A 63 3.77 -16.65 -14.80
C GLU A 63 2.60 -17.62 -14.53
N ASP A 64 2.89 -18.83 -14.04
CA ASP A 64 1.91 -19.85 -13.68
C ASP A 64 1.29 -19.68 -12.28
N TYR A 65 1.65 -18.64 -11.52
CA TYR A 65 1.16 -18.46 -10.16
C TYR A 65 -0.27 -17.90 -10.13
N GLU A 66 -1.23 -18.73 -9.74
CA GLU A 66 -2.62 -18.31 -9.58
C GLU A 66 -2.79 -17.24 -8.48
N PRO A 67 -3.37 -16.07 -8.83
CA PRO A 67 -3.62 -15.03 -7.86
C PRO A 67 -4.59 -15.44 -6.77
N TRP A 68 -4.24 -15.12 -5.52
CA TRP A 68 -5.06 -15.32 -4.32
C TRP A 68 -5.20 -16.79 -3.91
N SER A 69 -4.31 -17.65 -4.42
CA SER A 69 -4.31 -19.09 -4.16
C SER A 69 -3.90 -19.45 -2.73
N LYS A 70 -3.09 -18.62 -2.07
CA LYS A 70 -2.70 -18.87 -0.67
C LYS A 70 -3.66 -18.17 0.29
N PRO A 71 -4.28 -18.91 1.24
CA PRO A 71 -5.04 -18.27 2.30
C PRO A 71 -4.12 -17.35 3.09
N ALA A 72 -4.66 -16.27 3.65
CA ALA A 72 -3.92 -15.39 4.54
C ALA A 72 -3.44 -16.19 5.75
N THR A 73 -2.21 -16.70 5.69
CA THR A 73 -1.60 -17.39 6.82
C THR A 73 -1.29 -16.31 7.84
N HIS A 74 -2.13 -16.16 8.86
CA HIS A 74 -1.92 -15.30 10.03
C HIS A 74 -0.63 -15.59 10.82
N SER A 75 0.24 -16.46 10.30
CA SER A 75 1.38 -17.03 10.99
C SER A 75 2.65 -16.18 10.95
N ASP A 76 2.70 -15.10 10.17
CA ASP A 76 3.87 -14.21 10.14
C ASP A 76 3.66 -12.93 10.97
N ARG A 77 2.88 -13.05 12.06
CA ARG A 77 2.63 -12.00 13.07
C ARG A 77 3.88 -11.59 13.88
N GLY A 78 5.06 -11.81 13.32
CA GLY A 78 6.35 -11.50 13.90
C GLY A 78 7.13 -12.78 14.18
N SER A 79 7.97 -13.20 13.24
CA SER A 79 9.26 -13.73 13.66
C SER A 79 9.86 -12.73 14.66
N GLU A 80 10.26 -13.20 15.84
CA GLU A 80 10.62 -12.39 17.03
C GLU A 80 11.63 -11.25 16.74
N HIS A 81 12.33 -11.29 15.61
CA HIS A 81 13.30 -10.28 15.20
C HIS A 81 12.75 -9.10 14.38
N SER A 82 11.57 -9.18 13.77
CA SER A 82 11.04 -8.08 12.93
C SER A 82 10.15 -7.08 13.69
N SER A 83 9.47 -7.52 14.76
CA SER A 83 8.51 -6.71 15.53
C SER A 83 9.16 -5.46 16.15
N LEU A 84 10.44 -5.54 16.52
CA LEU A 84 11.23 -4.45 17.11
C LEU A 84 11.32 -3.19 16.22
N LYS A 85 11.29 -3.33 14.89
CA LYS A 85 11.41 -2.18 13.97
C LYS A 85 10.11 -1.37 13.89
N SER A 86 8.95 -2.04 13.90
CA SER A 86 7.64 -1.36 13.87
C SER A 86 7.33 -0.61 15.18
N MET A 87 7.84 -1.11 16.32
CA MET A 87 7.68 -0.44 17.62
C MET A 87 8.41 0.90 17.68
N ARG A 88 9.60 1.01 17.09
CA ARG A 88 10.40 2.26 17.16
C ARG A 88 9.69 3.44 16.48
N GLN A 89 8.99 3.21 15.37
CA GLN A 89 8.28 4.27 14.66
C GLN A 89 7.02 4.73 15.41
N LYS A 90 6.27 3.79 16.02
CA LYS A 90 5.12 4.12 16.88
C LYS A 90 5.56 4.91 18.12
N GLN A 91 6.67 4.50 18.73
CA GLN A 91 7.22 5.15 19.92
C GLN A 91 7.64 6.59 19.62
N GLN A 92 8.29 6.85 18.47
CA GLN A 92 8.69 8.20 18.07
C GLN A 92 7.50 9.16 17.95
N MET A 93 6.43 8.75 17.26
CA MET A 93 5.25 9.62 17.10
C MET A 93 4.47 9.83 18.41
N SER A 94 4.40 8.81 19.28
CA SER A 94 3.79 8.97 20.60
C SER A 94 4.54 10.01 21.45
N VAL A 95 5.88 10.00 21.41
CA VAL A 95 6.71 10.95 22.16
C VAL A 95 6.54 12.37 21.62
N ILE A 96 6.54 12.55 20.30
CA ILE A 96 6.33 13.88 19.68
C ILE A 96 4.94 14.43 20.05
N THR A 97 3.90 13.60 19.97
CA THR A 97 2.52 13.98 20.33
C THR A 97 2.44 14.40 21.80
N ALA A 98 2.99 13.59 22.71
CA ALA A 98 2.99 13.87 24.14
C ALA A 98 3.79 15.15 24.48
N THR A 99 4.95 15.33 23.85
CA THR A 99 5.79 16.53 24.04
C THR A 99 5.08 17.78 23.56
N SER A 100 4.40 17.70 22.40
CA SER A 100 3.61 18.81 21.86
C SER A 100 2.42 19.17 22.75
N ALA A 101 1.71 18.15 23.26
CA ALA A 101 0.59 18.35 24.18
C ALA A 101 1.05 18.98 25.51
N ALA A 102 2.19 18.50 26.05
CA ALA A 102 2.79 19.09 27.24
C ALA A 102 3.18 20.56 27.00
N ALA A 103 3.83 20.86 25.87
CA ALA A 103 4.21 22.23 25.51
C ALA A 103 2.99 23.17 25.35
N LEU A 104 1.88 22.69 24.79
CA LEU A 104 0.62 23.45 24.71
C LEU A 104 -0.02 23.66 26.09
N SER A 105 -0.01 22.64 26.96
CA SER A 105 -0.59 22.74 28.30
C SER A 105 0.14 23.77 29.18
N ILE A 106 1.48 23.83 29.10
CA ILE A 106 2.29 24.82 29.84
C ILE A 106 1.91 26.25 29.45
N GLN A 107 1.60 26.49 28.17
CA GLN A 107 1.17 27.81 27.70
C GLN A 107 -0.20 28.21 28.27
N SER A 108 -1.10 27.24 28.48
CA SER A 108 -2.46 27.52 29.00
C SER A 108 -2.49 27.94 30.47
N ILE A 109 -1.50 27.52 31.27
CA ILE A 109 -1.48 27.75 32.74
C ILE A 109 -0.85 29.11 33.08
N SER A 110 0.01 29.62 32.21
CA SER A 110 0.81 30.81 32.48
C SER A 110 0.10 32.10 32.03
N ASN A 111 -0.85 32.59 32.83
CA ASN A 111 -1.49 33.89 32.60
C ASN A 111 -0.52 35.10 32.68
N THR A 112 0.68 34.89 33.25
CA THR A 112 1.67 35.96 33.50
C THR A 112 2.60 36.21 32.33
N PHE A 113 2.83 35.20 31.48
CA PHE A 113 3.66 35.33 30.27
C PHE A 113 2.75 35.33 29.05
N ARG A 114 2.49 36.52 28.46
CA ARG A 114 1.86 36.62 27.14
C ARG A 114 2.81 36.01 26.11
N ILE A 115 2.61 34.73 25.86
CA ILE A 115 3.36 33.98 24.86
C ILE A 115 2.92 34.49 23.49
N TYR A 116 3.90 34.67 22.61
CA TYR A 116 3.67 35.14 21.26
C TYR A 116 2.80 34.15 20.49
N TRP A 117 1.69 34.60 19.91
CA TRP A 117 0.70 33.76 19.23
C TRP A 117 1.30 32.79 18.19
N LEU A 118 2.42 33.18 17.56
CA LEU A 118 3.14 32.38 16.58
C LEU A 118 3.76 31.11 17.20
N VAL A 119 4.25 31.19 18.44
CA VAL A 119 4.79 30.04 19.17
C VAL A 119 3.68 29.02 19.41
N THR A 120 2.52 29.48 19.88
CA THR A 120 1.33 28.65 20.05
C THR A 120 0.88 28.03 18.74
N ALA A 121 0.95 28.79 17.63
CA ALA A 121 0.63 28.27 16.30
C ALA A 121 1.53 27.10 15.90
N PHE A 122 2.86 27.25 16.06
CA PHE A 122 3.80 26.18 15.73
C PHE A 122 3.62 24.93 16.58
N TYR A 123 3.37 25.08 17.88
CA TYR A 123 3.06 23.93 18.74
C TYR A 123 1.74 23.26 18.38
N SER A 124 0.73 24.04 17.98
CA SER A 124 -0.57 23.52 17.53
C SER A 124 -0.44 22.74 16.22
N ILE A 125 0.33 23.26 15.25
CA ILE A 125 0.62 22.57 13.98
C ILE A 125 1.38 21.28 14.25
N ALA A 126 2.42 21.33 15.09
CA ALA A 126 3.19 20.15 15.43
C ALA A 126 2.34 19.06 16.10
N PHE A 127 1.45 19.44 17.02
CA PHE A 127 0.52 18.53 17.66
C PHE A 127 -0.46 17.91 16.65
N GLY A 128 -1.09 18.73 15.80
CA GLY A 128 -2.02 18.28 14.78
C GLY A 128 -1.39 17.28 13.81
N LEU A 129 -0.25 17.63 13.20
CA LEU A 129 0.45 16.75 12.26
C LEU A 129 0.94 15.45 12.91
N SER A 130 1.37 15.51 14.18
CA SER A 130 1.78 14.31 14.93
C SER A 130 0.59 13.39 15.21
N LEU A 131 -0.57 13.95 15.55
CA LEU A 131 -1.81 13.20 15.77
C LEU A 131 -2.29 12.54 14.47
N GLU A 132 -2.30 13.28 13.35
CA GLU A 132 -2.64 12.74 12.03
C GLU A 132 -1.69 11.62 11.61
N GLY A 133 -0.38 11.81 11.81
CA GLY A 133 0.62 10.76 11.58
C GLY A 133 0.34 9.51 12.41
N LEU A 134 -0.02 9.66 13.70
CA LEU A 134 -0.33 8.53 14.59
C LEU A 134 -1.60 7.79 14.15
N ILE A 135 -2.66 8.52 13.76
CA ILE A 135 -3.89 7.93 13.20
C ILE A 135 -3.54 7.14 11.93
N LEU A 136 -2.74 7.72 11.04
CA LEU A 136 -2.34 7.08 9.80
C LEU A 136 -1.53 5.80 10.03
N ILE A 137 -0.54 5.80 10.93
CA ILE A 137 0.21 4.58 11.29
C ILE A 137 -0.71 3.53 11.87
N THR A 138 -1.62 3.92 12.76
CA THR A 138 -2.53 3.00 13.42
C THR A 138 -3.43 2.33 12.38
N TYR A 139 -4.01 3.13 11.48
CA TYR A 139 -4.83 2.63 10.38
C TYR A 139 -4.05 1.72 9.43
N MET A 140 -2.87 2.14 8.98
CA MET A 140 -1.99 1.32 8.14
C MET A 140 -1.58 0.02 8.82
N THR A 141 -1.33 0.03 10.13
CA THR A 141 -0.97 -1.20 10.87
C THR A 141 -2.16 -2.15 10.98
N ILE A 142 -3.37 -1.63 11.24
CA ILE A 142 -4.59 -2.45 11.30
C ILE A 142 -4.88 -3.04 9.91
N SER A 143 -4.84 -2.21 8.87
CA SER A 143 -5.05 -2.62 7.48
C SER A 143 -4.01 -3.65 7.02
N ALA A 144 -2.71 -3.40 7.27
CA ALA A 144 -1.64 -4.34 6.95
C ALA A 144 -1.76 -5.65 7.74
N GLY A 145 -2.24 -5.61 9.00
CA GLY A 145 -2.46 -6.80 9.81
C GLY A 145 -3.59 -7.72 9.32
N GLY A 146 -4.49 -7.20 8.47
CA GLY A 146 -5.54 -7.99 7.82
C GLY A 146 -5.16 -8.50 6.42
N SER A 147 -4.13 -7.92 5.81
CA SER A 147 -3.68 -8.24 4.45
C SER A 147 -2.93 -9.57 4.41
N SER A 148 -3.07 -10.33 3.30
CA SER A 148 -2.16 -11.46 3.03
C SER A 148 -0.76 -10.95 2.65
N ASP A 149 0.29 -11.72 2.96
CA ASP A 149 1.65 -11.46 2.48
C ASP A 149 1.70 -11.38 0.95
N GLU A 150 0.82 -12.13 0.28
CA GLU A 150 0.64 -12.11 -1.16
C GLU A 150 0.10 -10.76 -1.67
N ALA A 151 -0.87 -10.17 -0.95
CA ALA A 151 -1.38 -8.83 -1.27
C ALA A 151 -0.30 -7.77 -1.09
N ILE A 152 0.50 -7.88 -0.02
CA ILE A 152 1.62 -6.96 0.24
C ILE A 152 2.67 -7.08 -0.88
N ALA A 153 3.01 -8.30 -1.29
CA ALA A 153 3.96 -8.55 -2.39
C ALA A 153 3.43 -7.97 -3.72
N ARG A 154 2.15 -8.15 -4.03
CA ARG A 154 1.51 -7.55 -5.22
C ARG A 154 1.46 -6.04 -5.17
N LEU A 155 1.17 -5.46 -4.00
CA LEU A 155 1.20 -4.03 -3.79
C LEU A 155 2.62 -3.47 -4.01
N ALA A 156 3.64 -4.18 -3.53
CA ALA A 156 5.05 -3.81 -3.75
C ALA A 156 5.47 -3.90 -5.23
N GLN A 157 4.97 -4.90 -5.95
CA GLN A 157 5.19 -5.06 -7.40
C GLN A 157 4.34 -4.10 -8.25
N GLY A 158 3.34 -3.43 -7.64
CA GLY A 158 2.38 -2.57 -8.34
C GLY A 158 1.43 -3.35 -9.25
N THR A 159 1.27 -4.66 -9.04
CA THR A 159 0.45 -5.59 -9.84
C THR A 159 -0.91 -5.85 -9.20
N LEU A 160 -1.32 -5.02 -8.23
CA LEU A 160 -2.59 -5.19 -7.51
C LEU A 160 -3.81 -5.14 -8.44
N ILE A 161 -3.74 -4.35 -9.50
CA ILE A 161 -4.76 -4.25 -10.54
C ILE A 161 -4.15 -4.78 -11.84
N PRO A 162 -4.82 -5.67 -12.58
CA PRO A 162 -4.35 -6.10 -13.90
C PRO A 162 -4.22 -4.87 -14.81
N GLY A 163 -2.99 -4.45 -15.10
CA GLY A 163 -2.74 -3.20 -15.80
C GLY A 163 -1.35 -2.60 -15.52
N PRO A 164 -1.20 -1.27 -15.61
CA PRO A 164 0.09 -0.60 -15.48
C PRO A 164 0.66 -0.76 -14.06
N LYS A 165 1.95 -1.10 -13.96
CA LYS A 165 2.65 -1.25 -12.67
C LYS A 165 2.73 0.08 -11.93
N VAL A 166 1.85 0.30 -10.94
CA VAL A 166 1.82 1.53 -10.13
C VAL A 166 2.43 1.29 -8.74
N VAL A 167 3.77 1.27 -8.68
CA VAL A 167 4.52 1.16 -7.41
C VAL A 167 4.64 2.51 -6.69
N LYS A 168 4.62 3.61 -7.44
CA LYS A 168 4.83 4.98 -6.94
C LYS A 168 3.84 5.37 -5.81
N PRO A 169 2.51 5.18 -5.96
CA PRO A 169 1.54 5.59 -4.93
C PRO A 169 1.71 4.82 -3.60
N ALA A 170 2.01 3.52 -3.67
CA ALA A 170 2.24 2.70 -2.48
C ALA A 170 3.47 3.18 -1.68
N ALA A 171 4.57 3.49 -2.37
CA ALA A 171 5.77 4.03 -1.74
C ALA A 171 5.51 5.40 -1.09
N PHE A 172 4.70 6.25 -1.74
CA PHE A 172 4.27 7.53 -1.19
C PHE A 172 3.44 7.36 0.09
N LEU A 173 2.40 6.50 0.05
CA LEU A 173 1.56 6.20 1.21
C LEU A 173 2.38 5.72 2.41
N MET A 174 3.26 4.76 2.20
CA MET A 174 4.13 4.23 3.26
C MET A 174 5.07 5.29 3.87
N SER A 175 5.41 6.33 3.10
CA SER A 175 6.27 7.41 3.56
C SER A 175 5.55 8.53 4.32
N LEU A 176 4.24 8.70 4.10
CA LEU A 176 3.43 9.79 4.68
C LEU A 176 3.58 9.90 6.20
N PRO A 177 3.54 8.82 7.01
CA PRO A 177 3.67 8.96 8.44
C PRO A 177 5.03 9.49 8.90
N ALA A 178 6.11 9.09 8.20
CA ALA A 178 7.45 9.60 8.49
C ALA A 178 7.59 11.07 8.08
N VAL A 179 6.95 11.47 6.99
CA VAL A 179 6.90 12.87 6.53
C VAL A 179 6.16 13.73 7.55
N MET A 180 4.98 13.33 8.02
CA MET A 180 4.22 14.06 9.05
C MET A 180 5.00 14.20 10.36
N ALA A 181 5.66 13.13 10.80
CA ALA A 181 6.53 13.17 11.98
C ALA A 181 7.71 14.14 11.82
N THR A 182 8.31 14.18 10.63
CA THR A 182 9.45 15.07 10.32
C THR A 182 9.00 16.53 10.33
N TYR A 183 7.88 16.85 9.66
CA TYR A 183 7.33 18.20 9.66
C TYR A 183 6.87 18.64 11.05
N SER A 184 6.21 17.77 11.81
CA SER A 184 5.86 18.04 13.21
C SER A 184 7.10 18.38 14.04
N SER A 185 8.18 17.59 13.92
CA SER A 185 9.44 17.86 14.63
C SER A 185 10.08 19.20 14.24
N LEU A 186 10.02 19.57 12.95
CA LEU A 186 10.50 20.86 12.46
C LEU A 186 9.68 22.02 13.03
N PHE A 187 8.35 21.90 13.07
CA PHE A 187 7.50 22.93 13.66
C PHE A 187 7.72 23.06 15.18
N LEU A 188 7.94 21.96 15.91
CA LEU A 188 8.36 22.02 17.32
C LEU A 188 9.68 22.77 17.48
N LEU A 189 10.67 22.48 16.65
CA LEU A 189 11.98 23.13 16.70
C LEU A 189 11.85 24.63 16.42
N ILE A 190 11.08 25.03 15.40
CA ILE A 190 10.84 26.43 15.08
C ILE A 190 10.06 27.13 16.22
N GLY A 191 9.06 26.46 16.81
CA GLY A 191 8.34 26.95 17.99
C GLY A 191 9.27 27.20 19.18
N LEU A 192 10.19 26.28 19.45
CA LEU A 192 11.21 26.43 20.49
C LEU A 192 12.17 27.59 20.19
N ILE A 193 12.69 27.68 18.96
CA ILE A 193 13.60 28.76 18.56
C ILE A 193 12.91 30.11 18.68
N THR A 194 11.66 30.23 18.21
CA THR A 194 10.89 31.47 18.31
C THR A 194 10.59 31.84 19.75
N MET A 195 10.29 30.88 20.62
CA MET A 195 10.12 31.12 22.06
C MET A 195 11.40 31.66 22.72
N VAL A 196 12.57 31.19 22.30
CA VAL A 196 13.87 31.64 22.84
C VAL A 196 14.28 33.02 22.31
N LEU A 197 14.04 33.29 21.02
CA LEU A 197 14.49 34.52 20.36
C LEU A 197 13.54 35.70 20.53
N VAL A 198 12.22 35.44 20.61
CA VAL A 198 11.20 36.49 20.62
C VAL A 198 10.85 36.85 22.07
N ARG A 199 11.03 38.14 22.41
CA ARG A 199 10.60 38.73 23.68
C ARG A 199 9.07 38.69 23.83
N PRO A 200 8.51 38.84 25.05
CA PRO A 200 7.06 38.81 25.27
C PRO A 200 6.31 39.70 24.29
N GLY A 201 5.31 39.14 23.62
CA GLY A 201 4.65 39.74 22.47
C GLY A 201 3.12 39.66 22.57
N GLU A 202 2.46 40.01 21.47
CA GLU A 202 1.00 40.03 21.39
C GLU A 202 0.38 38.65 21.65
N SER A 203 -0.69 38.64 22.45
CA SER A 203 -1.46 37.45 22.81
C SER A 203 -2.31 36.97 21.63
N VAL A 204 -2.71 35.69 21.65
CA VAL A 204 -3.55 35.08 20.61
C VAL A 204 -4.85 35.87 20.37
N ASP A 205 -5.43 36.45 21.41
CA ASP A 205 -6.69 37.21 21.34
C ASP A 205 -6.65 38.40 20.37
N THR A 206 -5.48 39.03 20.16
CA THR A 206 -5.36 40.17 19.25
C THR A 206 -5.15 39.76 17.79
N GLN A 207 -4.74 38.52 17.55
CA GLN A 207 -4.34 38.01 16.23
C GLN A 207 -5.05 36.69 15.89
N ALA A 208 -6.28 36.48 16.38
CA ALA A 208 -7.00 35.22 16.28
C ALA A 208 -7.16 34.72 14.84
N THR A 209 -7.44 35.61 13.89
CA THR A 209 -7.55 35.28 12.45
C THR A 209 -6.23 34.83 11.85
N SER A 210 -5.13 35.52 12.15
CA SER A 210 -3.78 35.16 11.69
C SER A 210 -3.35 33.82 12.26
N TYR A 211 -3.60 33.59 13.56
CA TYR A 211 -3.36 32.31 14.23
C TYR A 211 -4.15 31.17 13.55
N ALA A 212 -5.46 31.38 13.34
CA ALA A 212 -6.32 30.36 12.73
C ALA A 212 -5.84 30.02 11.31
N LEU A 213 -5.51 31.03 10.49
CA LEU A 213 -5.06 30.79 9.12
C LEU A 213 -3.72 30.04 9.07
N VAL A 214 -2.74 30.45 9.88
CA VAL A 214 -1.40 29.82 9.92
C VAL A 214 -1.47 28.38 10.42
N THR A 215 -2.35 28.09 11.38
CA THR A 215 -2.51 26.73 11.93
C THR A 215 -3.37 25.82 11.05
N MET A 216 -4.45 26.34 10.47
CA MET A 216 -5.39 25.56 9.68
C MET A 216 -4.83 25.11 8.32
N ILE A 217 -3.92 25.87 7.70
CA ILE A 217 -3.38 25.49 6.38
C ILE A 217 -2.55 24.18 6.47
N PRO A 218 -1.52 24.06 7.33
CA PRO A 218 -0.73 22.84 7.39
C PRO A 218 -1.51 21.65 7.93
N VAL A 219 -2.32 21.85 8.97
CA VAL A 219 -3.15 20.79 9.56
C VAL A 219 -4.23 20.36 8.57
N GLY A 220 -4.93 21.29 7.92
CA GLY A 220 -5.92 20.97 6.90
C GLY A 220 -5.33 20.22 5.70
N LEU A 221 -4.13 20.60 5.25
CA LEU A 221 -3.42 19.87 4.20
C LEU A 221 -3.02 18.46 4.67
N GLY A 222 -2.55 18.31 5.91
CA GLY A 222 -2.26 17.02 6.51
C GLY A 222 -3.50 16.12 6.60
N GLY A 223 -4.61 16.67 7.07
CA GLY A 223 -5.91 16.01 7.09
C GLY A 223 -6.41 15.58 5.71
N LEU A 224 -6.18 16.39 4.67
CA LEU A 224 -6.50 16.00 3.29
C LEU A 224 -5.68 14.79 2.85
N PHE A 225 -4.36 14.79 3.11
CA PHE A 225 -3.51 13.62 2.82
C PHE A 225 -3.92 12.38 3.62
N LEU A 226 -4.36 12.55 4.87
CA LEU A 226 -4.88 11.47 5.71
C LEU A 226 -6.12 10.83 5.07
N VAL A 227 -7.10 11.63 4.62
CA VAL A 227 -8.31 11.12 3.95
C VAL A 227 -7.97 10.39 2.65
N ILE A 228 -7.07 10.94 1.83
CA ILE A 228 -6.61 10.29 0.61
C ILE A 228 -5.92 8.96 0.94
N ALA A 229 -5.11 8.91 2.00
CA ALA A 229 -4.43 7.67 2.38
C ALA A 229 -5.39 6.59 2.88
N ILE A 230 -6.37 6.96 3.72
CA ILE A 230 -7.39 6.04 4.21
C ILE A 230 -8.22 5.48 3.05
N THR A 231 -8.67 6.34 2.13
CA THR A 231 -9.46 5.92 0.97
C THR A 231 -8.68 4.99 0.04
N LEU A 232 -7.40 5.25 -0.21
CA LEU A 232 -6.55 4.36 -1.01
C LEU A 232 -6.32 3.00 -0.34
N CYS A 233 -6.12 2.98 0.98
CA CYS A 233 -6.01 1.73 1.73
C CYS A 233 -7.32 0.92 1.70
N GLU A 234 -8.47 1.58 1.81
CA GLU A 234 -9.79 0.93 1.72
C GLU A 234 -10.03 0.36 0.33
N ILE A 235 -9.75 1.11 -0.73
CA ILE A 235 -9.83 0.63 -2.12
C ILE A 235 -8.94 -0.61 -2.30
N GLY A 236 -7.71 -0.57 -1.77
CA GLY A 236 -6.80 -1.72 -1.81
C GLY A 236 -7.37 -2.96 -1.12
N SER A 237 -8.00 -2.79 0.05
CA SER A 237 -8.64 -3.88 0.79
C SER A 237 -9.86 -4.45 0.07
N GLN A 238 -10.66 -3.60 -0.57
CA GLN A 238 -11.81 -4.04 -1.38
C GLN A 238 -11.38 -4.83 -2.63
N ILE A 239 -10.30 -4.40 -3.28
CA ILE A 239 -9.72 -5.13 -4.42
C ILE A 239 -9.24 -6.51 -3.98
N GLU A 240 -8.53 -6.61 -2.85
CA GLU A 240 -8.10 -7.90 -2.29
C GLU A 240 -9.29 -8.81 -1.98
N THR A 241 -10.32 -8.28 -1.30
CA THR A 241 -11.51 -9.06 -0.94
C THR A 241 -12.25 -9.55 -2.17
N SER A 242 -12.39 -8.70 -3.19
CA SER A 242 -13.04 -9.05 -4.45
C SER A 242 -12.23 -10.09 -5.24
N GLY A 243 -10.91 -9.95 -5.26
CA GLY A 243 -10.00 -10.90 -5.91
C GLY A 243 -10.13 -12.32 -5.33
N ARG A 244 -10.20 -12.43 -4.00
CA ARG A 244 -10.40 -13.72 -3.31
C ARG A 244 -11.75 -14.36 -3.63
N ARG A 245 -12.83 -13.58 -3.59
CA ARG A 245 -14.19 -14.07 -3.91
C ARG A 245 -14.26 -14.62 -5.33
N ASN A 246 -13.60 -13.95 -6.27
CA ASN A 246 -13.57 -14.38 -7.66
C ASN A 246 -12.75 -15.68 -7.83
N ALA A 247 -11.62 -15.82 -7.13
CA ALA A 247 -10.82 -17.04 -7.15
C ALA A 247 -11.57 -18.25 -6.53
N GLU A 248 -12.32 -18.02 -5.44
CA GLU A 248 -13.19 -19.05 -4.86
C GLU A 248 -14.32 -19.46 -5.80
N ALA A 249 -14.91 -18.50 -6.53
CA ALA A 249 -15.96 -18.76 -7.51
C ALA A 249 -15.44 -19.60 -8.69
N SER A 250 -14.26 -19.26 -9.24
CA SER A 250 -13.66 -20.02 -10.35
C SER A 250 -13.27 -21.44 -9.93
N MET A 251 -12.77 -21.63 -8.70
CA MET A 251 -12.45 -22.96 -8.19
C MET A 251 -13.72 -23.83 -8.03
N ASN A 252 -14.81 -23.25 -7.53
CA ASN A 252 -16.10 -23.94 -7.42
C ASN A 252 -16.70 -24.31 -8.78
N GLU A 253 -16.52 -23.46 -9.81
CA GLU A 253 -16.98 -23.75 -11.17
C GLU A 253 -16.18 -24.88 -11.82
N SER A 254 -14.85 -24.88 -11.66
CA SER A 254 -13.98 -25.96 -12.17
C SER A 254 -14.33 -27.33 -11.56
N CYS A 255 -14.63 -27.37 -10.26
CA CYS A 255 -15.11 -28.61 -9.61
C CYS A 255 -16.43 -29.12 -10.20
N ARG A 256 -17.39 -28.23 -10.50
CA ARG A 256 -18.68 -28.61 -11.10
C ARG A 256 -18.54 -29.15 -12.52
N VAL A 257 -17.65 -28.57 -13.33
CA VAL A 257 -17.41 -29.03 -14.71
C VAL A 257 -16.80 -30.44 -14.73
N HIS A 258 -15.89 -30.73 -13.81
CA HIS A 258 -15.31 -32.07 -13.67
C HIS A 258 -16.34 -33.11 -13.21
N GLU A 259 -17.29 -32.75 -12.34
CA GLU A 259 -18.37 -33.65 -11.91
C GLU A 259 -19.30 -34.07 -13.06
N HIS A 260 -19.53 -33.20 -14.04
CA HIS A 260 -20.37 -33.53 -15.20
C HIS A 260 -19.66 -34.28 -16.32
N THR A 261 -18.32 -34.19 -16.40
CA THR A 261 -17.57 -34.76 -17.54
C THR A 261 -17.08 -36.20 -17.27
N GLN A 262 -17.09 -36.67 -16.02
CA GLN A 262 -16.79 -38.07 -15.69
C GLN A 262 -18.02 -38.78 -15.08
N PRO A 263 -18.73 -39.62 -15.85
CA PRO A 263 -19.73 -40.51 -15.28
C PRO A 263 -19.06 -41.56 -14.38
N ALA A 264 -19.20 -41.38 -13.07
CA ALA A 264 -19.27 -42.44 -12.07
C ALA A 264 -18.15 -43.51 -12.03
N LEU A 265 -16.89 -43.15 -12.22
CA LEU A 265 -15.78 -43.97 -11.73
C LEU A 265 -15.44 -43.55 -10.30
N LEU A 266 -16.19 -44.13 -9.35
CA LEU A 266 -16.05 -44.11 -7.89
C LEU A 266 -14.94 -43.18 -7.34
N CYS A 267 -15.29 -41.93 -7.00
CA CYS A 267 -14.60 -41.26 -5.91
C CYS A 267 -15.05 -41.92 -4.60
N PRO A 268 -14.18 -42.61 -3.84
CA PRO A 268 -14.54 -43.14 -2.54
C PRO A 268 -14.96 -41.96 -1.65
N LYS A 269 -16.20 -42.00 -1.18
CA LYS A 269 -16.77 -41.05 -0.20
C LYS A 269 -15.74 -40.78 0.91
N CYS A 270 -15.10 -39.62 0.87
CA CYS A 270 -14.38 -39.14 2.04
C CYS A 270 -15.41 -38.58 3.02
N PRO A 271 -15.40 -39.04 4.28
CA PRO A 271 -16.35 -38.57 5.28
C PRO A 271 -16.15 -37.06 5.55
N PRO A 272 -17.24 -36.32 5.81
CA PRO A 272 -17.17 -34.89 6.08
C PRO A 272 -16.49 -34.66 7.43
N GLY A 273 -15.21 -34.30 7.41
CA GLY A 273 -14.43 -34.00 8.62
C GLY A 273 -12.92 -34.15 8.54
N ALA A 274 -12.35 -34.75 7.49
CA ALA A 274 -10.91 -35.02 7.40
C ALA A 274 -10.34 -34.69 6.01
N GLN A 275 -10.34 -33.41 5.62
CA GLN A 275 -10.00 -33.00 4.24
C GLN A 275 -8.51 -32.72 3.98
N ARG A 276 -7.62 -32.78 4.98
CA ARG A 276 -6.20 -32.41 4.78
C ARG A 276 -5.17 -33.54 4.69
N PRO A 277 -5.33 -34.76 5.27
CA PRO A 277 -4.26 -35.77 5.20
C PRO A 277 -4.36 -36.76 4.02
N CYS A 278 -5.43 -36.72 3.21
CA CYS A 278 -5.63 -37.71 2.14
C CYS A 278 -4.89 -37.38 0.83
N LEU A 279 -4.64 -36.10 0.54
CA LEU A 279 -3.93 -35.70 -0.69
C LEU A 279 -2.45 -36.09 -0.64
N ASP A 280 -1.79 -35.89 0.51
CA ASP A 280 -0.37 -36.26 0.68
C ASP A 280 -0.13 -37.77 0.54
N LYS A 281 -1.06 -38.61 1.04
CA LYS A 281 -0.91 -40.07 0.91
C LYS A 281 -1.09 -40.55 -0.53
N ALA A 282 -2.01 -39.96 -1.29
CA ALA A 282 -2.23 -40.33 -2.69
C ALA A 282 -1.04 -39.91 -3.57
N ILE A 283 -0.47 -38.72 -3.33
CA ILE A 283 0.71 -38.23 -4.05
C ILE A 283 1.95 -39.07 -3.72
N VAL A 284 2.18 -39.38 -2.44
CA VAL A 284 3.30 -40.24 -2.02
C VAL A 284 3.16 -41.66 -2.58
N GLN A 285 1.95 -42.21 -2.64
CA GLN A 285 1.71 -43.56 -3.19
C GLN A 285 1.82 -43.60 -4.71
N ALA A 286 1.47 -42.51 -5.42
CA ALA A 286 1.69 -42.36 -6.85
C ALA A 286 3.19 -42.22 -7.18
N LEU A 287 3.94 -41.43 -6.41
CA LEU A 287 5.39 -41.29 -6.57
C LEU A 287 6.12 -42.62 -6.33
N ASN A 288 5.71 -43.39 -5.32
CA ASN A 288 6.30 -44.69 -5.04
C ASN A 288 6.07 -45.70 -6.18
N ARG A 289 4.92 -45.62 -6.87
CA ARG A 289 4.66 -46.47 -8.05
C ARG A 289 5.53 -46.12 -9.24
N ILE A 290 5.79 -44.84 -9.47
CA ILE A 290 6.65 -44.38 -10.57
C ILE A 290 8.11 -44.77 -10.31
N LEU A 291 8.57 -44.66 -9.06
CA LEU A 291 9.93 -45.07 -8.67
C LEU A 291 10.14 -46.58 -8.68
N SER A 292 9.08 -47.38 -8.52
CA SER A 292 9.17 -48.85 -8.50
C SER A 292 9.18 -49.53 -9.87
N ASN A 293 8.89 -48.81 -10.96
CA ASN A 293 8.93 -49.35 -12.33
C ASN A 293 9.82 -48.47 -13.22
N PRO A 294 11.14 -48.70 -13.24
CA PRO A 294 11.98 -48.06 -14.24
C PRO A 294 11.59 -48.56 -15.64
N PRO A 295 11.58 -47.67 -16.66
CA PRO A 295 11.25 -48.06 -18.01
C PRO A 295 12.29 -49.05 -18.54
N VAL A 296 11.79 -50.18 -19.05
CA VAL A 296 12.58 -51.19 -19.77
C VAL A 296 13.18 -50.51 -21.00
N GLN A 297 14.52 -50.41 -21.04
CA GLN A 297 15.25 -49.98 -22.23
C GLN A 297 15.23 -51.13 -23.24
N ASP A 298 14.41 -51.00 -24.28
CA ASP A 298 14.49 -51.84 -25.47
C ASP A 298 15.75 -51.48 -26.26
N HIS A 299 16.76 -52.34 -26.15
CA HIS A 299 17.91 -52.35 -27.04
C HIS A 299 17.53 -53.07 -28.35
N THR A 300 17.27 -52.28 -29.39
CA THR A 300 17.39 -52.73 -30.78
C THR A 300 18.09 -51.65 -31.59
N GLY A 301 19.33 -51.92 -32.00
CA GLY A 301 20.18 -51.06 -32.83
C GLY A 301 21.64 -51.19 -32.45
#